data_AF-A0A379FQN9-F1
#
_entry.id   AF-A0A379FQN9-F1
#
_cell.length_a   1.000
_cell.length_b   1.000
_cell.length_c   1.000
_cell.angle_alpha   90.00
_cell.angle_beta   90.00
_cell.angle_gamma   90.00
#
_symmetry.space_group_name_H-M   'P 1'
#
loop_
_entity.id
_entity.type
_entity.pdbx_description
1 polymer ?
#
loop_
_entity_poly.entity_id
_entity_poly.type
_entity_poly.pdbx_seq_one_letter_code
_entity_poly.pdbx_strand_id
1 'polypeptide(L)'
;MKLKILRAIYFGNKVVVEGEEIETLEQHGRELIQKGYAVEIEGEQNPIEPEPEPEPEPEPEPEPEPEPEPEPEPEPEPEPEPEPESKKETKGKKEK
;
A
#
# COMPACT_ATOMS: atom_id res chain seq x y z
N MET A 1 33.63 -12.10 7.30
CA MET A 1 33.85 -10.87 6.50
C MET A 1 34.09 -9.73 7.47
N LYS A 2 35.13 -8.93 7.25
CA LYS A 2 35.43 -7.75 8.08
C LYS A 2 34.91 -6.51 7.38
N LEU A 3 34.15 -5.71 8.11
CA LEU A 3 33.52 -4.52 7.56
C LEU A 3 33.83 -3.30 8.42
N LYS A 4 33.97 -2.15 7.79
CA LYS A 4 33.94 -0.84 8.44
C LYS A 4 32.54 -0.27 8.35
N ILE A 5 31.93 0.06 9.48
CA ILE A 5 30.61 0.67 9.51
C ILE A 5 30.71 2.13 9.02
N LEU A 6 29.85 2.49 8.08
CA LEU A 6 29.69 3.86 7.56
C LEU A 6 28.51 4.57 8.22
N ARG A 7 27.57 3.83 8.79
CA ARG A 7 26.38 4.39 9.42
C ARG A 7 25.98 3.57 10.63
N ALA A 8 25.55 4.24 11.71
CA ALA A 8 25.23 3.56 12.96
C ALA A 8 24.19 2.44 12.75
N ILE A 9 24.54 1.21 13.15
CA ILE A 9 23.68 0.03 13.07
C ILE A 9 23.60 -0.66 14.42
N TYR A 10 22.54 -1.44 14.63
CA TYR A 10 22.44 -2.32 15.79
C TYR A 10 22.93 -3.72 15.41
N PHE A 11 24.02 -4.16 16.02
CA PHE A 11 24.67 -5.43 15.73
C PHE A 11 25.11 -6.12 17.03
N GLY A 12 24.78 -7.41 17.19
CA GLY A 12 25.21 -8.20 18.35
C GLY A 12 24.82 -7.60 19.70
N ASN A 13 23.60 -7.07 19.82
CA ASN A 13 23.08 -6.38 21.01
C ASN A 13 23.76 -5.05 21.38
N LYS A 14 24.57 -4.47 20.48
CA LYS A 14 25.21 -3.17 20.66
C LYS A 14 24.91 -2.26 19.47
N VAL A 15 24.82 -0.96 19.70
CA VAL A 15 24.89 0.02 18.61
C VAL A 15 26.35 0.19 18.21
N VAL A 16 26.65 -0.14 16.96
CA VAL A 16 27.95 0.03 16.33
C VAL A 16 27.91 1.31 15.52
N VAL A 17 28.85 2.23 15.77
CA VAL A 17 28.86 3.57 15.17
C VAL A 17 29.76 3.63 13.94
N GLU A 18 29.66 4.73 13.18
CA GLU A 18 30.52 4.99 12.03
C GLU A 18 32.01 4.89 12.41
N GLY A 19 32.77 4.16 11.61
CA GLY A 19 34.18 3.90 11.79
C GLY A 19 34.52 2.67 12.63
N GLU A 20 33.56 2.08 13.35
CA GLU A 20 33.80 0.81 14.05
C GLU A 20 33.87 -0.36 13.05
N GLU A 21 34.74 -1.33 13.36
CA GLU A 21 34.94 -2.52 12.57
C GLU A 21 34.17 -3.69 13.18
N ILE A 22 33.45 -4.45 12.35
CA ILE A 22 32.71 -5.64 12.78
C ILE A 22 33.04 -6.85 11.92
N GLU A 23 32.93 -8.02 12.54
CA GLU A 23 33.03 -9.30 11.86
C GLU A 23 31.64 -9.89 11.66
N THR A 24 31.26 -10.10 10.41
CA THR A 24 29.94 -10.62 10.03
C THR A 24 30.06 -11.86 9.14
N LEU A 25 28.95 -12.56 8.96
CA LEU A 25 28.78 -13.56 7.90
C LEU A 25 28.78 -12.88 6.53
N GLU A 26 29.12 -13.63 5.48
CA GLU A 26 29.23 -13.13 4.10
C GLU A 26 27.92 -12.56 3.57
N GLN A 27 26.78 -13.25 3.78
CA GLN A 27 25.47 -12.76 3.33
C GLN A 27 25.06 -11.46 4.04
N HIS A 28 25.26 -11.39 5.35
CA HIS A 28 24.92 -10.19 6.12
C HIS A 28 25.83 -9.01 5.76
N GLY A 29 27.11 -9.27 5.53
CA GLY A 29 28.04 -8.20 5.17
C GLY A 29 27.79 -7.62 3.79
N ARG A 30 27.49 -8.47 2.79
CA ARG A 30 27.05 -8.02 1.46
C ARG A 30 25.78 -7.17 1.54
N GLU A 31 24.82 -7.50 2.40
CA GLU A 31 23.62 -6.68 2.58
C GLU A 31 23.95 -5.30 3.16
N LEU A 32 24.85 -5.23 4.15
CA LEU A 32 25.29 -3.95 4.73
C LEU A 32 26.06 -3.10 3.70
N ILE A 33 26.84 -3.73 2.83
CA ILE A 33 27.57 -3.07 1.74
C ILE A 33 26.60 -2.54 0.68
N GLN A 34 25.70 -3.39 0.19
CA GLN A 34 24.71 -3.04 -0.84
C GLN A 34 23.82 -1.88 -0.42
N LYS A 35 23.48 -1.81 0.88
CA LYS A 35 22.66 -0.73 1.44
C LYS A 35 23.49 0.50 1.87
N GLY A 36 24.81 0.49 1.69
CA GLY A 36 25.72 1.59 2.04
C GLY A 36 25.91 1.81 3.55
N TYR A 37 25.60 0.82 4.39
CA TYR A 37 25.81 0.90 5.85
C TYR A 37 27.23 0.53 6.26
N ALA A 38 27.96 -0.24 5.44
CA ALA A 38 29.32 -0.68 5.72
C ALA A 38 30.14 -0.86 4.43
N VAL A 39 31.46 -0.97 4.56
CA VAL A 39 32.37 -1.30 3.45
C VAL A 39 33.28 -2.44 3.85
N GLU A 40 33.61 -3.34 2.93
CA GLU A 40 34.53 -4.45 3.19
C GLU A 40 35.96 -3.96 3.42
N ILE A 41 36.61 -4.49 4.46
CA ILE A 41 38.03 -4.26 4.74
C ILE A 41 38.78 -5.54 4.38
N GLU A 42 39.10 -5.71 3.09
CA GLU A 42 40.12 -6.68 2.67
C GLU A 42 41.51 -6.06 2.82
N GLY A 43 42.45 -6.83 3.36
CA GLY A 43 43.75 -6.34 3.79
C GLY A 43 44.53 -5.60 2.70
N GLU A 44 45.05 -4.44 3.09
CA GLU A 44 46.13 -3.67 2.45
C GLU A 44 45.98 -3.31 0.96
N GLN A 45 45.70 -2.03 0.72
CA GLN A 45 46.03 -1.28 -0.51
C GLN A 45 45.18 -1.56 -1.76
N ASN A 46 43.94 -1.10 -1.76
CA ASN A 46 43.30 -0.68 -3.01
C ASN A 46 42.49 0.60 -2.71
N PRO A 47 42.63 1.70 -3.47
CA PRO A 47 41.79 2.88 -3.26
C PRO A 47 40.33 2.45 -3.44
N ILE A 48 39.53 2.74 -2.42
CA ILE A 48 38.10 2.46 -2.38
C ILE A 48 37.47 3.29 -3.51
N GLU A 49 37.35 2.72 -4.69
CA GLU A 49 36.43 3.25 -5.70
C GLU A 49 35.05 3.14 -5.04
N PRO A 50 34.32 4.25 -4.86
CA PRO A 50 33.00 4.16 -4.27
C PRO A 50 32.19 3.19 -5.14
N GLU A 51 31.65 2.13 -4.55
CA GLU A 51 30.67 1.30 -5.23
C GLU A 51 29.59 2.24 -5.82
N PRO A 52 29.13 1.98 -7.05
CA PRO A 52 28.13 2.83 -7.67
C PRO A 52 26.94 2.95 -6.72
N GLU A 53 26.50 4.20 -6.46
CA GLU A 53 25.32 4.44 -5.64
C GLU A 53 24.18 3.53 -6.13
N PRO A 54 23.43 2.89 -5.21
CA PRO A 54 22.32 2.04 -5.61
C PRO A 54 21.39 2.86 -6.51
N GLU A 55 21.08 2.34 -7.70
CA GLU A 55 20.09 2.98 -8.57
C GLU A 55 18.80 3.20 -7.76
N PRO A 56 18.17 4.39 -7.87
CA PRO A 56 16.93 4.65 -7.17
C PRO A 56 15.91 3.55 -7.50
N GLU A 57 15.27 2.99 -6.47
CA GLU A 57 14.18 2.03 -6.68
C GLU A 57 13.14 2.65 -7.63
N PRO A 58 12.60 1.89 -8.60
CA PRO A 58 11.55 2.38 -9.47
C PRO A 58 10.38 2.86 -8.61
N GLU A 59 9.87 4.06 -8.90
CA GLU A 59 8.71 4.61 -8.18
C GLU A 59 7.54 3.60 -8.26
N PRO A 60 6.80 3.39 -7.16
CA PRO A 60 5.64 2.52 -7.18
C PRO A 60 4.65 3.01 -8.24
N GLU A 61 4.15 2.08 -9.07
CA GLU A 61 3.11 2.42 -10.04
C GLU A 61 1.89 3.03 -9.32
N PRO A 62 1.27 4.07 -9.89
CA PRO A 62 0.07 4.66 -9.31
C PRO A 62 -1.02 3.59 -9.15
N GLU A 63 -1.68 3.57 -7.98
CA GLU A 63 -2.81 2.68 -7.77
C GLU A 63 -3.90 2.94 -8.81
N PRO A 64 -4.57 1.89 -9.32
CA PRO A 64 -5.68 2.04 -10.25
C PRO A 64 -6.81 2.85 -9.59
N GLU A 65 -7.38 3.79 -10.34
CA GLU A 65 -8.53 4.57 -9.87
C GLU A 65 -9.71 3.65 -9.52
N PRO A 66 -10.44 3.94 -8.43
CA PRO A 66 -11.62 3.16 -8.05
C PRO A 66 -12.67 3.20 -9.16
N GLU A 67 -13.27 2.05 -9.45
CA GLU A 67 -14.36 1.97 -10.42
C GLU A 67 -15.55 2.84 -9.98
N PRO A 68 -16.25 3.50 -10.93
CA PRO A 68 -17.43 4.30 -10.61
C PRO A 68 -18.52 3.45 -9.97
N GLU A 69 -19.16 3.98 -8.92
CA GLU A 69 -20.28 3.31 -8.27
C GLU A 69 -21.44 3.09 -9.26
N PRO A 70 -22.15 1.95 -9.15
CA PRO A 70 -23.31 1.66 -9.99
C PRO A 70 -24.41 2.72 -9.76
N GLU A 71 -25.05 3.16 -10.84
CA GLU A 71 -26.18 4.09 -10.75
C GLU A 71 -27.34 3.47 -9.94
N PRO A 72 -28.04 4.28 -9.13
CA PRO A 72 -29.19 3.82 -8.35
C PRO A 72 -30.29 3.30 -9.27
N GLU A 73 -30.90 2.17 -8.88
CA GLU A 73 -32.04 1.62 -9.61
C GLU A 73 -33.23 2.60 -9.60
N PRO A 74 -33.99 2.67 -10.70
CA PRO A 74 -35.17 3.53 -10.78
C PRO A 74 -36.22 3.12 -9.74
N GLU A 75 -36.83 4.12 -9.09
CA GLU A 75 -37.90 3.87 -8.13
C GLU A 75 -39.11 3.17 -8.79
N PRO A 76 -39.78 2.26 -8.06
CA PRO A 76 -40.97 1.58 -8.56
C PRO A 76 -42.09 2.58 -8.85
N GLU A 77 -42.79 2.37 -9.98
CA GLU A 77 -43.95 3.19 -10.33
C GLU A 77 -45.07 3.08 -9.27
N PRO A 78 -45.79 4.18 -8.99
CA PRO A 78 -46.88 4.19 -8.02
C PRO A 78 -48.00 3.23 -8.46
N GLU A 79 -48.54 2.48 -7.50
CA GLU A 79 -49.69 1.61 -7.75
C GLU A 79 -50.93 2.43 -8.15
N PRO A 80 -51.77 1.91 -9.06
CA PRO A 80 -52.98 2.59 -9.49
C PRO A 80 -53.96 2.77 -8.32
N GLU A 81 -54.55 3.96 -8.20
CA GLU A 81 -55.57 4.24 -7.18
C GLU A 81 -56.81 3.38 -7.39
N PRO A 82 -57.46 2.93 -6.30
CA PRO A 82 -58.68 2.14 -6.38
C PRO A 82 -59.83 2.96 -7.01
N GLU A 83 -60.55 2.35 -7.96
CA GLU A 83 -61.72 2.97 -8.56
C GLU A 83 -62.81 3.27 -7.52
N PRO A 84 -63.50 4.41 -7.61
CA PRO A 84 -64.56 4.76 -6.69
C PRO A 84 -65.74 3.80 -6.85
N GLU A 85 -66.06 3.03 -5.79
CA GLU A 85 -67.31 2.29 -5.70
C GLU A 85 -68.48 3.28 -5.83
N SER A 86 -69.08 3.28 -7.02
CA SER A 86 -70.32 3.99 -7.28
C SER A 86 -71.38 3.47 -6.31
N LYS A 87 -71.64 4.27 -5.28
CA LYS A 87 -72.79 4.14 -4.38
C LYS A 87 -74.01 3.85 -5.24
N LYS A 88 -74.49 2.60 -5.21
CA LYS A 88 -75.79 2.22 -5.74
C LYS A 88 -76.83 3.07 -5.01
N GLU A 89 -77.20 4.15 -5.67
CA GLU A 89 -78.19 5.09 -5.21
C GLU A 89 -79.50 4.33 -5.03
N THR A 90 -79.88 4.14 -3.78
CA THR A 90 -81.24 3.78 -3.39
C THR A 90 -82.16 4.96 -3.73
N LYS A 91 -82.69 5.01 -4.95
CA LYS A 91 -83.85 5.85 -5.26
C LYS A 91 -84.63 5.27 -6.43
N GLY A 92 -85.81 4.74 -6.14
CA GLY A 92 -86.73 4.24 -7.16
C GLY A 92 -87.85 3.35 -6.63
N LYS A 93 -88.37 3.67 -5.43
CA LYS A 93 -89.71 3.26 -5.01
C LYS A 93 -90.71 4.08 -5.84
N LYS A 94 -91.89 3.51 -6.12
CA LYS A 94 -93.10 4.10 -6.75
C LYS A 94 -93.12 4.08 -8.28
N GLU A 95 -94.22 3.81 -8.97
CA GLU A 95 -95.57 3.31 -8.66
C GLU A 95 -96.26 3.24 -10.03
N LYS A 96 -97.05 2.19 -10.27
CA LYS A 96 -98.16 2.13 -11.25
C LYS A 96 -97.84 2.03 -12.75
#